data_AF-A0A8C3VCS7-F1
#
_entry.id   AF-A0A8C3VCS7-F1
#
_cell.length_a   1.000
_cell.length_b   1.000
_cell.length_c   1.000
_cell.angle_alpha   90.00
_cell.angle_beta   90.00
_cell.angle_gamma   90.00
#
_symmetry.space_group_name_H-M   'P 1'
#
loop_
_entity.id
_entity.type
_entity.pdbx_description
1 polymer ?
#
loop_
_entity_poly.entity_id
_entity_poly.type
_entity_poly.pdbx_seq_one_letter_code
_entity_poly.pdbx_strand_id
1 'polypeptide(L)'
;VGTRRAVVTAGTGTGVVTAGTGVVIAGTWTGVVIAGTGTGVVIAGTGTAVVITWTGVVTAGTGVVIAGTAVVTAGTWTAMVTAGTGTAVVIAGTGTAVVTAGTGTAVVTAGTWTAVVIAGTGTGVVIT
;
A
#
# COMPACT_ATOMS: atom_id res chain seq x y z
N VAL A 1 21.11 -6.46 4.13
CA VAL A 1 20.21 -6.15 5.27
C VAL A 1 20.98 -5.25 6.23
N GLY A 2 20.61 -3.98 6.34
CA GLY A 2 21.31 -2.99 7.16
C GLY A 2 20.41 -1.78 7.41
N THR A 3 20.54 -1.15 8.58
CA THR A 3 19.75 -0.03 9.11
C THR A 3 19.96 1.31 8.38
N ARG A 4 20.56 1.29 7.18
CA ARG A 4 20.75 2.49 6.37
C ARG A 4 19.58 2.63 5.41
N ARG A 5 19.05 3.85 5.31
CA ARG A 5 18.01 4.24 4.34
C ARG A 5 18.52 3.88 2.94
N ALA A 6 17.96 2.84 2.34
CA ALA A 6 18.37 2.33 1.04
C ALA A 6 17.36 2.76 -0.03
N VAL A 7 17.84 3.04 -1.24
CA VAL A 7 16.98 3.15 -2.43
C VAL A 7 17.15 1.87 -3.22
N VAL A 8 16.07 1.11 -3.37
CA VAL A 8 16.03 -0.10 -4.19
C VAL A 8 15.19 0.20 -5.42
N THR A 9 15.81 0.15 -6.59
CA THR A 9 15.11 0.34 -7.87
C THR A 9 15.07 -0.98 -8.62
N ALA A 10 13.88 -1.56 -8.75
CA ALA A 10 13.60 -2.64 -9.67
C ALA A 10 12.93 -2.04 -10.91
N GLY A 11 13.51 -2.28 -12.10
CA GLY A 11 12.98 -1.76 -13.37
C GLY A 11 11.71 -2.50 -13.79
N THR A 12 11.80 -3.27 -14.87
CA THR A 12 10.73 -4.17 -15.31
C THR A 12 11.07 -5.61 -14.94
N GLY A 13 10.09 -6.41 -14.54
CA GLY A 13 10.33 -7.83 -14.29
C GLY A 13 9.37 -8.49 -13.30
N THR A 14 9.79 -9.66 -12.84
CA THR A 14 9.04 -10.45 -11.86
C THR A 14 9.94 -10.93 -10.74
N GLY A 15 9.36 -11.13 -9.55
CA GLY A 15 10.08 -11.67 -8.40
C GLY A 15 9.78 -10.96 -7.09
N VAL A 16 10.75 -10.99 -6.17
CA VAL A 16 10.62 -10.41 -4.83
C VAL A 16 11.64 -9.28 -4.65
N VAL A 17 11.16 -8.08 -4.36
CA VAL A 17 11.98 -6.93 -3.96
C VAL A 17 11.83 -6.75 -2.46
N THR A 18 12.92 -6.85 -1.71
CA THR A 18 12.90 -6.63 -0.25
C THR A 18 13.86 -5.50 0.12
N ALA A 19 13.35 -4.49 0.80
CA ALA A 19 14.16 -3.43 1.41
C ALA A 19 13.86 -3.35 2.90
N GLY A 20 14.87 -3.03 3.71
CA GLY A 20 14.70 -2.80 5.15
C GLY A 20 13.98 -1.49 5.43
N THR A 21 14.73 -0.39 5.41
CA THR A 21 14.19 0.97 5.56
C THR A 21 14.61 1.82 4.35
N GLY A 22 13.71 2.63 3.79
CA GLY A 22 14.05 3.55 2.71
C GLY A 22 13.02 3.57 1.57
N VAL A 23 13.48 3.80 0.35
CA VAL A 23 12.62 3.95 -0.83
C VAL A 23 12.72 2.70 -1.69
N VAL A 24 11.58 2.13 -2.08
CA VAL A 24 11.51 1.08 -3.09
C VAL A 24 10.78 1.61 -4.30
N ILE A 25 11.41 1.55 -5.47
CA ILE A 25 10.80 1.92 -6.74
C ILE A 25 10.79 0.67 -7.61
N ALA A 26 9.61 0.10 -7.82
CA ALA A 26 9.38 -1.00 -8.73
C ALA A 26 8.61 -0.44 -9.94
N GLY A 27 9.24 -0.40 -11.12
CA GLY A 27 8.67 0.21 -12.32
C GLY A 27 7.47 -0.57 -12.87
N THR A 28 7.72 -1.59 -13.69
CA THR A 28 6.68 -2.52 -14.15
C THR A 28 6.94 -3.89 -13.55
N TRP A 29 6.25 -4.21 -12.46
CA TRP A 29 6.59 -5.38 -11.64
C TRP A 29 5.40 -6.30 -11.39
N THR A 30 5.63 -7.59 -11.56
CA THR A 30 4.69 -8.64 -11.13
C THR A 30 5.36 -9.50 -10.07
N GLY A 31 4.87 -9.44 -8.84
CA GLY A 31 5.49 -10.15 -7.73
C GLY A 31 5.27 -9.46 -6.40
N VAL A 32 6.24 -9.55 -5.49
CA VAL A 32 6.10 -9.02 -4.13
C VAL A 32 7.12 -7.92 -3.88
N VAL A 33 6.67 -6.80 -3.32
CA VAL A 33 7.51 -5.70 -2.87
C VAL A 33 7.34 -5.57 -1.35
N ILE A 34 8.39 -5.87 -0.60
CA ILE A 34 8.40 -5.81 0.86
C ILE A 34 9.28 -4.63 1.28
N ALA A 35 8.69 -3.63 1.93
CA ALA A 35 9.42 -2.62 2.68
C ALA A 35 9.29 -2.93 4.18
N GLY A 36 10.42 -3.13 4.84
CA GLY A 36 10.52 -3.54 6.23
C GLY A 36 10.05 -2.49 7.25
N THR A 37 10.45 -2.69 8.51
CA THR A 37 9.98 -1.91 9.65
C THR A 37 10.69 -0.54 9.73
N GLY A 38 10.18 0.43 9.00
CA GLY A 38 10.54 1.85 9.12
C GLY A 38 9.74 2.69 8.14
N THR A 39 9.74 4.02 8.30
CA THR A 39 9.04 4.93 7.38
C THR A 39 9.69 4.85 6.00
N GLY A 40 9.05 4.10 5.09
CA GLY A 40 9.50 3.91 3.72
C GLY A 40 8.56 4.54 2.71
N VAL A 41 9.07 4.75 1.50
CA VAL A 41 8.23 5.09 0.35
C VAL A 41 8.30 3.92 -0.61
N VAL A 42 7.17 3.31 -0.92
CA VAL A 42 7.09 2.29 -1.97
C VAL A 42 6.35 2.88 -3.15
N ILE A 43 7.01 2.94 -4.31
CA ILE A 43 6.43 3.29 -5.59
C ILE A 43 6.41 2.03 -6.42
N ALA A 44 5.25 1.38 -6.51
CA ALA A 44 5.00 0.33 -7.48
C ALA A 44 4.28 0.98 -8.67
N GLY A 45 4.90 0.99 -9.84
CA GLY A 45 4.30 1.52 -11.06
C GLY A 45 3.20 0.60 -11.56
N THR A 46 3.40 0.01 -12.74
CA THR A 46 2.40 -0.84 -13.41
C THR A 46 2.69 -2.33 -13.18
N GLY A 47 1.70 -3.22 -13.33
CA GLY A 47 1.83 -4.66 -13.08
C GLY A 47 1.22 -5.14 -11.76
N THR A 48 1.05 -6.46 -11.59
CA THR A 48 0.36 -7.03 -10.43
C THR A 48 1.33 -7.26 -9.27
N ALA A 49 1.56 -6.21 -8.47
CA ALA A 49 2.47 -6.27 -7.33
C ALA A 49 1.72 -6.38 -5.99
N VAL A 50 2.10 -7.32 -5.13
CA VAL A 50 1.71 -7.29 -3.71
C VAL A 50 2.73 -6.44 -2.97
N VAL A 51 2.30 -5.29 -2.47
CA VAL A 51 3.13 -4.38 -1.69
C VAL A 51 2.85 -4.62 -0.20
N ILE A 52 3.86 -5.01 0.56
CA ILE A 52 3.78 -5.19 2.01
C ILE A 52 4.65 -4.13 2.67
N THR A 53 4.03 -3.28 3.49
CA THR A 53 4.74 -2.26 4.26
C THR A 53 4.27 -2.26 5.70
N TRP A 54 5.11 -1.85 6.64
CA TRP A 54 4.66 -1.69 8.03
C TRP A 54 4.24 -0.25 8.31
N THR A 55 5.10 0.70 7.95
CA THR A 55 4.85 2.13 8.12
C THR A 55 5.32 2.93 6.93
N GLY A 56 4.58 3.95 6.49
CA GLY A 56 5.06 4.90 5.49
C GLY A 56 4.06 5.21 4.38
N VAL A 57 4.57 5.49 3.19
CA VAL A 57 3.77 5.90 2.03
C VAL A 57 3.90 4.85 0.93
N VAL A 58 2.76 4.43 0.38
CA VAL A 58 2.70 3.52 -0.76
C VAL A 58 1.97 4.22 -1.88
N THR A 59 2.62 4.34 -3.04
CA THR A 59 1.98 4.70 -4.30
C THR A 59 2.03 3.46 -5.17
N ALA A 60 0.87 2.89 -5.50
CA ALA A 60 0.77 1.69 -6.32
C ALA A 60 -0.16 1.95 -7.51
N GLY A 61 0.33 1.72 -8.73
CA GLY A 61 -0.49 1.80 -9.94
C GLY A 61 -1.45 0.61 -10.09
N THR A 62 -1.02 -0.58 -9.64
CA THR A 62 -1.75 -1.87 -9.75
C THR A 62 -1.24 -2.86 -8.68
N GLY A 63 -2.04 -3.79 -8.12
CA GLY A 63 -1.51 -4.71 -7.11
C GLY A 63 -2.42 -5.33 -6.03
N VAL A 64 -1.92 -5.39 -4.79
CA VAL A 64 -2.60 -5.50 -3.48
C VAL A 64 -1.67 -4.78 -2.48
N VAL A 65 -2.18 -4.01 -1.52
CA VAL A 65 -1.32 -3.31 -0.54
C VAL A 65 -1.65 -3.75 0.88
N ILE A 66 -0.72 -4.38 1.57
CA ILE A 66 -0.88 -4.75 2.98
C ILE A 66 -0.05 -3.79 3.82
N ALA A 67 -0.68 -3.04 4.72
CA ALA A 67 0.00 -1.94 5.41
C ALA A 67 -0.45 -1.73 6.87
N GLY A 68 0.51 -1.63 7.80
CA GLY A 68 0.20 -1.35 9.21
C GLY A 68 -0.34 0.06 9.45
N THR A 69 0.56 1.05 9.45
CA THR A 69 0.24 2.49 9.50
C THR A 69 0.75 3.16 8.22
N ALA A 70 -0.11 3.36 7.22
CA ALA A 70 0.36 3.88 5.94
C ALA A 70 -0.62 4.81 5.25
N VAL A 71 -0.08 5.68 4.41
CA VAL A 71 -0.83 6.40 3.40
C VAL A 71 -0.67 5.65 2.08
N VAL A 72 -1.77 5.16 1.54
CA VAL A 72 -1.80 4.40 0.29
C VAL A 72 -2.52 5.22 -0.77
N THR A 73 -1.81 5.60 -1.83
CA THR A 73 -2.39 6.20 -3.02
C THR A 73 -2.52 5.13 -4.08
N ALA A 74 -3.77 4.77 -4.40
CA ALA A 74 -4.10 3.83 -5.45
C ALA A 74 -4.44 4.56 -6.75
N GLY A 75 -3.85 4.13 -7.85
CA GLY A 75 -4.14 4.67 -9.19
C GLY A 75 -5.50 4.22 -9.73
N THR A 76 -5.48 3.37 -10.77
CA THR A 76 -6.67 3.03 -11.56
C THR A 76 -7.22 1.60 -11.32
N TRP A 77 -6.86 0.93 -10.23
CA TRP A 77 -7.10 -0.51 -10.02
C TRP A 77 -7.70 -0.85 -8.65
N THR A 78 -8.37 -2.00 -8.52
CA THR A 78 -8.95 -2.55 -7.28
C THR A 78 -8.04 -2.65 -6.05
N ALA A 79 -7.89 -1.57 -5.27
CA ALA A 79 -7.03 -1.56 -4.09
C ALA A 79 -7.60 -2.42 -2.94
N MET A 80 -6.85 -3.43 -2.49
CA MET A 80 -7.11 -4.09 -1.22
C MET A 80 -6.09 -3.61 -0.19
N VAL A 81 -6.55 -2.94 0.86
CA VAL A 81 -5.71 -2.40 1.94
C VAL A 81 -6.10 -3.00 3.28
N THR A 82 -5.14 -3.47 4.08
CA THR A 82 -5.42 -3.97 5.43
C THR A 82 -4.61 -3.19 6.45
N ALA A 83 -5.26 -2.32 7.23
CA ALA A 83 -4.72 -1.65 8.41
C ALA A 83 -4.69 -2.67 9.56
N GLY A 84 -3.50 -2.95 10.10
CA GLY A 84 -3.35 -3.88 11.23
C GLY A 84 -3.83 -3.28 12.55
N THR A 85 -2.88 -2.79 13.34
CA THR A 85 -3.12 -2.06 14.62
C THR A 85 -3.02 -0.55 14.47
N GLY A 86 -2.67 -0.06 13.27
CA GLY A 86 -2.38 1.34 13.01
C GLY A 86 -3.45 2.07 12.20
N THR A 87 -3.14 3.29 11.78
CA THR A 87 -4.01 4.07 10.90
C THR A 87 -3.59 3.90 9.45
N ALA A 88 -4.51 3.42 8.61
CA ALA A 88 -4.34 3.44 7.15
C ALA A 88 -5.22 4.53 6.54
N VAL A 89 -4.61 5.39 5.74
CA VAL A 89 -5.32 6.37 4.90
C VAL A 89 -5.19 5.92 3.46
N VAL A 90 -6.31 5.70 2.78
CA VAL A 90 -6.34 5.27 1.39
C VAL A 90 -6.96 6.38 0.55
N ILE A 91 -6.18 6.85 -0.42
CA ILE A 91 -6.60 7.83 -1.42
C ILE A 91 -6.71 7.09 -2.75
N ALA A 92 -7.92 6.96 -3.29
CA ALA A 92 -8.17 6.15 -4.48
C ALA A 92 -8.46 7.03 -5.72
N GLY A 93 -7.85 6.67 -6.87
CA GLY A 93 -7.95 7.36 -8.18
C GLY A 93 -9.21 7.02 -8.99
N THR A 94 -9.20 6.01 -9.90
CA THR A 94 -10.43 5.43 -10.59
C THR A 94 -10.57 3.88 -10.43
N GLY A 95 -11.71 3.26 -10.02
CA GLY A 95 -11.77 1.81 -9.65
C GLY A 95 -12.63 1.39 -8.42
N THR A 96 -12.26 0.27 -7.73
CA THR A 96 -12.94 -0.29 -6.52
C THR A 96 -12.00 -0.53 -5.33
N ALA A 97 -12.31 -0.06 -4.11
CA ALA A 97 -11.39 -0.19 -2.97
C ALA A 97 -12.02 -1.06 -1.89
N VAL A 98 -11.27 -2.03 -1.37
CA VAL A 98 -11.64 -2.82 -0.19
C VAL A 98 -10.59 -2.56 0.88
N VAL A 99 -11.00 -1.91 1.97
CA VAL A 99 -10.10 -1.57 3.06
C VAL A 99 -10.56 -2.25 4.34
N THR A 100 -9.68 -3.03 4.96
CA THR A 100 -9.92 -3.71 6.22
C THR A 100 -9.19 -2.98 7.34
N ALA A 101 -9.89 -2.51 8.36
CA ALA A 101 -9.30 -1.70 9.43
C ALA A 101 -8.67 -2.51 10.59
N GLY A 102 -8.77 -3.84 10.57
CA GLY A 102 -8.24 -4.70 11.63
C GLY A 102 -8.69 -4.24 13.02
N THR A 103 -7.73 -3.90 13.86
CA THR A 103 -7.93 -3.28 15.20
C THR A 103 -7.69 -1.76 15.20
N GLY A 104 -7.20 -1.20 14.09
CA GLY A 104 -6.83 0.20 13.95
C GLY A 104 -7.90 1.05 13.24
N THR A 105 -7.45 2.11 12.56
CA THR A 105 -8.36 3.03 11.86
C THR A 105 -8.10 2.99 10.36
N ALA A 106 -9.15 2.80 9.56
CA ALA A 106 -9.10 2.95 8.12
C ALA A 106 -9.89 4.19 7.70
N VAL A 107 -9.24 5.11 6.99
CA VAL A 107 -9.89 6.25 6.33
C VAL A 107 -9.72 6.08 4.84
N VAL A 108 -10.84 6.09 4.10
CA VAL A 108 -10.83 5.99 2.64
C VAL A 108 -11.43 7.27 2.08
N THR A 109 -10.67 7.95 1.23
CA THR A 109 -11.18 9.02 0.38
C THR A 109 -11.42 8.42 -1.00
N ALA A 110 -12.68 8.12 -1.29
CA ALA A 110 -13.15 7.64 -2.56
C ALA A 110 -13.37 8.85 -3.48
N GLY A 111 -12.65 8.93 -4.60
CA GLY A 111 -12.99 9.88 -5.66
C GLY A 111 -14.25 9.42 -6.40
N THR A 112 -14.14 9.07 -7.67
CA THR A 112 -15.24 8.50 -8.46
C THR A 112 -15.50 7.00 -8.19
N TRP A 113 -15.15 6.50 -7.00
CA TRP A 113 -15.08 5.06 -6.68
C TRP A 113 -16.23 4.52 -5.85
N THR A 114 -16.40 3.20 -5.93
CA THR A 114 -17.00 2.40 -4.86
C THR A 114 -15.93 2.00 -3.85
N ALA A 115 -16.05 2.48 -2.62
CA ALA A 115 -15.22 2.07 -1.49
C ALA A 115 -16.01 1.20 -0.52
N VAL A 116 -15.42 0.09 -0.11
CA VAL A 116 -15.91 -0.80 0.95
C VAL A 116 -14.90 -0.77 2.09
N VAL A 117 -15.36 -0.44 3.29
CA VAL A 117 -14.54 -0.51 4.49
C VAL A 117 -15.08 -1.60 5.41
N ILE A 118 -14.23 -2.58 5.72
CA ILE A 118 -14.49 -3.64 6.68
C ILE A 118 -13.75 -3.28 7.97
N ALA A 119 -14.47 -2.65 8.88
CA ALA A 119 -13.95 -2.44 10.23
C ALA A 119 -14.03 -3.76 11.00
N GLY A 120 -12.89 -4.28 11.47
CA GLY A 120 -12.86 -5.42 12.36
C GLY A 120 -13.32 -5.00 13.76
N THR A 121 -12.39 -4.92 14.71
CA THR A 121 -12.62 -4.25 16.00
C THR A 121 -12.26 -2.76 15.96
N GLY A 122 -11.64 -2.32 14.87
CA GLY A 122 -11.25 -0.94 14.61
C GLY A 122 -12.37 -0.04 14.07
N THR A 123 -11.99 1.12 13.54
CA THR A 123 -12.92 2.12 12.98
C THR A 123 -12.71 2.29 11.48
N GLY A 124 -13.80 2.32 10.72
CA GLY A 124 -13.78 2.57 9.28
C GLY A 124 -14.51 3.85 8.92
N VAL A 125 -13.89 4.71 8.12
CA VAL A 125 -14.49 5.95 7.59
C VAL A 125 -14.35 5.96 6.08
N VAL A 126 -15.47 6.18 5.38
CA VAL A 126 -15.49 6.44 3.94
C VAL A 126 -15.91 7.88 3.73
N ILE A 127 -15.08 8.61 3.00
CA ILE A 127 -15.34 9.96 2.50
C ILE A 127 -15.51 9.83 1.00
N THR A 128 -16.70 10.13 0.49
CA THR A 128 -17.07 10.15 -0.93
C THR A 128 -17.21 11.57 -1.43
#